data_AF-A0A6H5KT73-F1
#
_entry.id   AF-A0A6H5KT73-F1
#
_cell.length_a   1.000
_cell.length_b   1.000
_cell.length_c   1.000
_cell.angle_alpha   90.00
_cell.angle_beta   90.00
_cell.angle_gamma   90.00
#
_symmetry.space_group_name_H-M   'P 1'
#
loop_
_entity.id
_entity.type
_entity.pdbx_description
1 polymer ?
#
loop_
_entity_poly.entity_id
_entity_poly.type
_entity_poly.pdbx_seq_one_letter_code
_entity_poly.pdbx_strand_id
1 'polypeptide(L)'
;MKLNEMKRSGRKTLGVDEDYTNLYRYAATLRKEDNLDREERAGVEKSVGNFLTGALRNFGKALAASREPDLRAVFAVVSLWFNNRTDDAVDEEMKEITRTVPSYKFIPLTYQISSRVGSADDARFRACVHGLIRRLCLEHPHHSLLQLLALANGENVSGGGATQARFKQNVSAEKIQAARGLVDGLKKVAPPPPSTAAAVGGAGPAASLSSMPSLVSALERLAEAYIDLAMVGGTAVNTTKFHTKKTGVITFAEAVPKGKPTLDRCLRDRGSGLAAGSRGRGSSESIGGGRVMPGVVTRPPAVRADADYRGTPTIAGFQNSFSITDRFSLFPFFFAFGMV
;
A
#
# COMPACT_ATOMS: atom_id res chain seq x y z
N MET A 1 47.20 71.43 35.57
CA MET A 1 45.99 70.95 34.86
C MET A 1 46.14 69.57 34.21
N LYS A 2 47.25 69.21 33.56
CA LYS A 2 47.39 67.93 32.81
C LYS A 2 47.29 66.62 33.62
N LEU A 3 47.59 66.62 34.93
CA LEU A 3 47.54 65.39 35.75
C LEU A 3 46.10 64.94 36.07
N ASN A 4 45.15 65.87 36.17
CA ASN A 4 43.74 65.56 36.42
C ASN A 4 43.01 65.10 35.16
N GLU A 5 43.47 65.51 33.97
CA GLU A 5 42.95 65.03 32.68
C GLU A 5 43.44 63.61 32.36
N MET A 6 44.71 63.28 32.66
CA MET A 6 45.20 61.90 32.56
C MET A 6 44.51 60.95 33.55
N LYS A 7 44.23 61.39 34.79
CA LYS A 7 43.45 60.59 35.76
C LYS A 7 41.99 60.41 35.35
N ARG A 8 41.38 61.38 34.66
CA ARG A 8 40.03 61.25 34.09
C ARG A 8 39.99 60.36 32.84
N SER A 9 41.05 60.35 32.03
CA SER A 9 41.18 59.47 30.87
C SER A 9 41.42 58.00 31.28
N GLY A 10 42.32 57.75 32.23
CA GLY A 10 42.58 56.40 32.75
C GLY A 10 41.40 55.77 33.51
N ARG A 11 40.53 56.58 34.12
CA ARG A 11 39.32 56.09 34.80
C ARG A 11 38.20 55.70 33.83
N LYS A 12 38.18 56.26 32.62
CA LYS A 12 37.26 55.86 31.54
C LYS A 12 37.69 54.55 30.87
N THR A 13 38.99 54.26 30.79
CA THR A 13 39.48 52.98 30.25
C THR A 13 39.36 51.82 31.24
N LEU A 14 39.43 52.09 32.56
CA LEU A 14 39.21 51.09 33.62
C LEU A 14 37.74 50.63 33.74
N GLY A 15 36.77 51.54 33.54
CA GLY A 15 35.34 51.18 33.54
C GLY A 15 34.97 50.25 32.38
N VAL A 16 35.63 50.42 31.22
CA VAL A 16 35.44 49.56 30.06
C VAL A 16 35.93 48.13 30.34
N ASP A 17 37.03 47.94 31.07
CA ASP A 17 37.58 46.62 31.44
C ASP A 17 36.72 45.90 32.51
N GLU A 18 36.17 46.68 33.46
CA GLU A 18 35.21 46.19 34.46
C GLU A 18 33.87 45.80 33.81
N ASP A 19 33.38 46.58 32.86
CA ASP A 19 32.19 46.28 32.06
C ASP A 19 32.40 45.04 31.18
N TYR A 20 33.56 44.89 30.54
CA TYR A 20 33.91 43.67 29.79
C TYR A 20 34.01 42.44 30.70
N THR A 21 34.55 42.60 31.90
CA THR A 21 34.64 41.52 32.90
C THR A 21 33.25 41.13 33.41
N ASN A 22 32.37 42.09 33.67
CA ASN A 22 30.99 41.84 34.07
C ASN A 22 30.18 41.21 32.94
N LEU A 23 30.38 41.65 31.70
CA LEU A 23 29.79 41.04 30.51
C LEU A 23 30.28 39.60 30.31
N TYR A 24 31.57 39.33 30.53
CA TYR A 24 32.13 37.99 30.44
C TYR A 24 31.55 37.06 31.52
N ARG A 25 31.42 37.54 32.76
CA ARG A 25 30.77 36.79 33.85
C ARG A 25 29.30 36.52 33.53
N TYR A 26 28.58 37.53 33.04
CA TYR A 26 27.18 37.38 32.62
C TYR A 26 27.03 36.36 31.48
N ALA A 27 27.89 36.45 30.46
CA ALA A 27 27.92 35.48 29.37
C ALA A 27 28.28 34.06 29.85
N ALA A 28 29.17 33.92 30.85
CA ALA A 28 29.49 32.64 31.44
C ALA A 28 28.32 32.04 32.22
N THR A 29 27.58 32.85 32.98
CA THR A 29 26.34 32.42 33.66
C THR A 29 25.28 31.99 32.66
N LEU A 30 25.02 32.80 31.62
CA LEU A 30 24.05 32.46 30.57
C LEU A 30 24.41 31.17 29.84
N ARG A 31 25.71 30.94 29.56
CA ARG A 31 26.15 29.66 28.97
C ARG A 31 25.92 28.48 29.89
N LYS A 32 26.10 28.67 31.21
CA LYS A 32 25.81 27.64 32.20
C LYS A 32 24.31 27.33 32.25
N GLU A 33 23.47 28.36 32.24
CA GLU A 33 22.01 28.21 32.20
C GLU A 33 21.54 27.52 30.91
N ASP A 34 22.03 27.94 29.73
CA ASP A 34 21.76 27.27 28.45
C ASP A 34 22.19 25.81 28.44
N ASN A 35 23.32 25.48 29.07
CA ASN A 35 23.75 24.08 29.20
C ASN A 35 22.79 23.27 30.10
N LEU A 36 22.35 23.82 31.22
CA LEU A 36 21.39 23.15 32.12
C LEU A 36 20.04 22.92 31.42
N ASP A 37 19.53 23.93 30.71
CA ASP A 37 18.28 23.83 29.96
C ASP A 37 18.37 22.78 28.84
N ARG A 38 19.53 22.68 28.16
CA ARG A 38 19.77 21.64 27.14
C ARG A 38 19.80 20.24 27.74
N GLU A 39 20.43 20.07 28.90
CA GLU A 39 20.48 18.79 29.60
C GLU A 39 19.09 18.36 30.07
N GLU A 40 18.31 19.29 30.66
CA GLU A 40 16.93 19.03 31.06
C GLU A 40 16.06 18.66 29.86
N ARG A 41 16.15 19.44 28.78
CA ARG A 41 15.43 19.18 27.54
C ARG A 41 15.77 17.79 26.97
N ALA A 42 17.05 17.44 26.92
CA ALA A 42 17.48 16.12 26.45
C ALA A 42 16.93 14.99 27.35
N GLY A 43 16.85 15.21 28.67
CA GLY A 43 16.23 14.29 29.61
C GLY A 43 14.73 14.08 29.37
N VAL A 44 14.01 15.18 29.09
CA VAL A 44 12.58 15.13 28.76
C VAL A 44 12.35 14.44 27.41
N GLU A 45 13.10 14.80 26.37
CA GLU A 45 13.00 14.20 25.03
C GLU A 45 13.26 12.68 25.08
N LYS A 46 14.26 12.24 25.84
CA LYS A 46 14.53 10.81 26.08
C LYS A 46 13.35 10.12 26.78
N SER A 47 12.75 10.76 27.78
CA SER A 47 11.61 10.23 28.51
C SER A 47 10.39 10.07 27.60
N VAL A 48 10.13 11.05 26.74
CA VAL A 48 9.07 10.99 25.71
C VAL A 48 9.29 9.80 24.77
N GLY A 49 10.51 9.59 24.29
CA GLY A 49 10.85 8.43 23.45
C GLY A 49 10.59 7.08 24.14
N ASN A 50 10.92 6.99 25.44
CA ASN A 50 10.65 5.79 26.24
C ASN A 50 9.14 5.54 26.42
N PHE A 51 8.35 6.58 26.64
CA PHE A 51 6.89 6.45 26.74
C PHE A 51 6.26 6.07 25.40
N LEU A 52 6.75 6.62 24.29
CA LEU A 52 6.28 6.31 22.94
C LEU A 52 6.51 4.83 22.60
N THR A 53 7.74 4.35 22.75
CA THR A 53 8.10 2.95 22.50
C THR A 53 7.37 2.01 23.46
N GLY A 54 7.24 2.38 24.74
CA GLY A 54 6.45 1.66 25.73
C GLY A 54 4.96 1.56 25.36
N ALA A 55 4.36 2.65 24.85
CA ALA A 55 2.98 2.67 24.40
C ALA A 55 2.77 1.73 23.21
N LEU A 56 3.63 1.81 22.19
CA LEU A 56 3.57 0.92 21.02
C LEU A 56 3.68 -0.54 21.42
N ARG A 57 4.65 -0.88 22.27
CA ARG A 57 4.84 -2.24 22.77
C ARG A 57 3.60 -2.77 23.50
N ASN A 58 3.00 -1.95 24.35
CA ASN A 58 1.82 -2.34 25.12
C ASN A 58 0.58 -2.49 24.22
N PHE A 59 0.37 -1.59 23.26
CA PHE A 59 -0.67 -1.76 22.25
C PHE A 59 -0.44 -3.02 21.42
N GLY A 60 0.79 -3.30 21.02
CA GLY A 60 1.19 -4.51 20.31
C GLY A 60 0.80 -5.79 21.07
N LYS A 61 1.15 -5.86 22.35
CA LYS A 61 0.78 -6.98 23.23
C LYS A 61 -0.72 -7.12 23.39
N ALA A 62 -1.44 -6.00 23.60
CA ALA A 62 -2.90 -6.01 23.72
C ALA A 62 -3.57 -6.51 22.43
N LEU A 63 -3.09 -6.04 21.28
CA LEU A 63 -3.56 -6.47 19.96
C LEU A 63 -3.23 -7.94 19.68
N ALA A 64 -2.08 -8.44 20.15
CA ALA A 64 -1.72 -9.86 19.99
C ALA A 64 -2.58 -10.77 20.89
N ALA A 65 -2.88 -10.34 22.11
CA ALA A 65 -3.66 -11.12 23.07
C ALA A 65 -5.18 -11.09 22.78
N SER A 66 -5.69 -9.99 22.23
CA SER A 66 -7.12 -9.85 21.93
C SER A 66 -7.53 -10.75 20.76
N ARG A 67 -8.69 -11.40 20.86
CA ARG A 67 -9.29 -12.16 19.75
C ARG A 67 -10.02 -11.27 18.76
N GLU A 68 -10.60 -10.16 19.23
CA GLU A 68 -11.35 -9.23 18.41
C GLU A 68 -10.44 -8.11 17.85
N PRO A 69 -10.74 -7.58 16.66
CA PRO A 69 -10.05 -6.43 16.13
C PRO A 69 -10.49 -5.17 16.89
N ASP A 70 -9.68 -4.71 17.85
CA ASP A 70 -9.84 -3.36 18.39
C ASP A 70 -9.28 -2.35 17.40
N LEU A 71 -10.16 -1.83 16.54
CA LEU A 71 -9.81 -0.82 15.55
C LEU A 71 -9.16 0.40 16.19
N ARG A 72 -9.57 0.82 17.38
CA ARG A 72 -9.02 2.02 18.03
C ARG A 72 -7.55 1.81 18.38
N ALA A 73 -7.21 0.65 18.93
CA ALA A 73 -5.82 0.29 19.20
C ALA A 73 -4.99 0.19 17.91
N VAL A 74 -5.54 -0.41 16.84
CA VAL A 74 -4.85 -0.47 15.54
C VAL A 74 -4.61 0.93 14.96
N PHE A 75 -5.61 1.81 14.99
CA PHE A 75 -5.48 3.20 14.57
C PHE A 75 -4.44 3.95 15.41
N ALA A 76 -4.43 3.76 16.73
CA ALA A 76 -3.47 4.40 17.62
C ALA A 76 -2.03 3.97 17.28
N VAL A 77 -1.78 2.66 17.08
CA VAL A 77 -0.47 2.14 16.68
C VAL A 77 -0.02 2.75 15.36
N VAL A 78 -0.86 2.70 14.32
CA VAL A 78 -0.50 3.23 12.99
C VAL A 78 -0.31 4.75 13.04
N SER A 79 -1.11 5.48 13.81
CA SER A 79 -0.95 6.92 13.95
C SER A 79 0.32 7.29 14.69
N LEU A 80 0.66 6.60 15.79
CA LEU A 80 1.89 6.83 16.55
C LEU A 80 3.11 6.53 15.68
N TRP A 81 3.06 5.44 14.92
CA TRP A 81 4.11 5.08 13.98
C TRP A 81 4.28 6.14 12.88
N PHE A 82 3.21 6.54 12.20
CA PHE A 82 3.29 7.50 11.09
C PHE A 82 3.72 8.91 11.53
N ASN A 83 3.38 9.32 12.75
CA ASN A 83 3.80 10.59 13.32
C ASN A 83 5.29 10.60 13.72
N ASN A 84 5.91 9.44 13.92
CA ASN A 84 7.29 9.29 14.39
C ASN A 84 8.16 8.47 13.42
N ARG A 85 7.94 8.66 12.11
CA ARG A 85 8.59 7.95 11.00
C ARG A 85 10.11 8.10 10.86
N THR A 86 10.74 8.97 11.65
CA THR A 86 12.20 9.18 11.66
C THR A 86 12.86 8.55 12.88
N ASP A 87 12.08 7.97 13.80
CA ASP A 87 12.59 7.33 15.00
C ASP A 87 12.79 5.83 14.74
N ASP A 88 14.05 5.41 14.74
CA ASP A 88 14.46 4.03 14.54
C ASP A 88 13.84 3.08 15.56
N ALA A 89 13.67 3.52 16.81
CA ALA A 89 13.13 2.66 17.88
C ALA A 89 11.65 2.35 17.64
N VAL A 90 10.91 3.31 17.06
CA VAL A 90 9.51 3.13 16.68
C VAL A 90 9.36 2.11 15.55
N ASP A 91 10.24 2.17 14.54
CA ASP A 91 10.21 1.21 13.43
C ASP A 91 10.54 -0.22 13.88
N GLU A 92 11.47 -0.39 14.83
CA GLU A 92 11.78 -1.71 15.42
C GLU A 92 10.59 -2.26 16.22
N GLU A 93 9.94 -1.44 17.05
CA GLU A 93 8.71 -1.87 17.74
C GLU A 93 7.61 -2.21 16.73
N MET A 94 7.45 -1.44 15.65
CA MET A 94 6.45 -1.73 14.62
C MET A 94 6.73 -3.03 13.85
N LYS A 95 8.00 -3.37 13.61
CA LYS A 95 8.38 -4.68 13.04
C LYS A 95 7.97 -5.82 13.95
N GLU A 96 8.21 -5.69 15.26
CA GLU A 96 7.82 -6.69 16.23
C GLU A 96 6.29 -6.83 16.32
N ILE A 97 5.57 -5.72 16.38
CA ILE A 97 4.10 -5.70 16.33
C ILE A 97 3.59 -6.40 15.07
N THR A 98 4.16 -6.07 13.92
CA THR A 98 3.78 -6.67 12.63
C THR A 98 4.05 -8.17 12.61
N ARG A 99 5.03 -8.66 13.37
CA ARG A 99 5.34 -10.09 13.49
C ARG A 99 4.36 -10.82 14.40
N THR A 100 4.07 -10.25 15.58
CA THR A 100 3.27 -10.90 16.63
C THR A 100 1.76 -10.74 16.44
N VAL A 101 1.31 -9.61 15.90
CA VAL A 101 -0.12 -9.31 15.74
C VAL A 101 -0.63 -10.00 14.47
N PRO A 102 -1.81 -10.65 14.52
CA PRO A 102 -2.43 -11.22 13.33
C PRO A 102 -2.70 -10.16 12.25
N SER A 103 -2.33 -10.46 11.00
CA SER A 103 -2.37 -9.45 9.93
C SER A 103 -3.78 -8.99 9.56
N TYR A 104 -4.80 -9.84 9.76
CA TYR A 104 -6.20 -9.52 9.50
C TYR A 104 -6.70 -8.27 10.23
N LYS A 105 -6.07 -7.90 11.35
CA LYS A 105 -6.42 -6.69 12.13
C LYS A 105 -6.03 -5.39 11.42
N PHE A 106 -5.04 -5.43 10.53
CA PHE A 106 -4.59 -4.27 9.77
C PHE A 106 -5.36 -4.09 8.45
N ILE A 107 -6.19 -5.05 8.04
CA ILE A 107 -6.94 -5.00 6.78
C ILE A 107 -7.79 -3.73 6.62
N PRO A 108 -8.51 -3.26 7.65
CA PRO A 108 -9.26 -2.00 7.58
C PRO A 108 -8.40 -0.77 7.26
N LEU A 109 -7.10 -0.81 7.57
CA LEU A 109 -6.16 0.29 7.32
C LEU A 109 -5.29 0.09 6.08
N THR A 110 -5.54 -0.94 5.27
CA THR A 110 -4.70 -1.27 4.12
C THR A 110 -4.56 -0.09 3.15
N TYR A 111 -5.63 0.70 2.95
CA TYR A 111 -5.57 1.88 2.07
C TYR A 111 -4.65 2.97 2.63
N GLN A 112 -4.77 3.27 3.92
CA GLN A 112 -3.94 4.26 4.61
C GLN A 112 -2.47 3.84 4.59
N ILE A 113 -2.19 2.56 4.83
CA ILE A 113 -0.83 2.00 4.79
C ILE A 113 -0.28 2.04 3.36
N SER A 114 -1.05 1.56 2.38
CA SER A 114 -0.63 1.54 0.96
C SER A 114 -0.37 2.93 0.40
N SER A 115 -1.06 3.95 0.90
CA SER A 115 -0.85 5.35 0.49
C SER A 115 0.57 5.86 0.76
N ARG A 116 1.30 5.22 1.68
CA ARG A 116 2.66 5.57 2.13
C ARG A 116 3.77 4.76 1.45
N VAL A 117 3.43 3.84 0.52
CA VAL A 117 4.41 2.92 -0.10
C VAL A 117 5.57 3.62 -0.81
N GLY A 118 5.34 4.80 -1.39
CA GLY A 118 6.33 5.61 -2.10
C GLY A 118 6.61 6.94 -1.41
N SER A 119 6.40 7.03 -0.10
CA SER A 119 6.76 8.25 0.65
C SER A 119 8.27 8.49 0.54
N ALA A 120 8.73 9.73 0.39
CA ALA A 120 10.16 10.08 0.40
C ALA A 120 10.81 10.00 1.80
N ASP A 121 10.17 9.27 2.71
CA ASP A 121 10.53 9.12 4.11
C ASP A 121 11.69 8.13 4.27
N ASP A 122 12.13 7.97 5.53
CA ASP A 122 13.25 7.12 5.91
C ASP A 122 13.17 5.70 5.28
N ALA A 123 14.34 5.16 4.94
CA ALA A 123 14.43 3.85 4.29
C ALA A 123 13.90 2.72 5.17
N ARG A 124 14.05 2.81 6.50
CA ARG A 124 13.56 1.80 7.46
C ARG A 124 12.05 1.85 7.59
N PHE A 125 11.48 3.06 7.66
CA PHE A 125 10.04 3.26 7.66
C PHE A 125 9.42 2.63 6.40
N ARG A 126 9.97 2.95 5.23
CA ARG A 126 9.54 2.35 3.96
C ARG A 126 9.66 0.83 3.96
N ALA A 127 10.77 0.28 4.46
CA ALA A 127 10.96 -1.16 4.54
C ALA A 127 9.90 -1.84 5.44
N CYS A 128 9.54 -1.21 6.57
CA CYS A 128 8.51 -1.71 7.47
C CYS A 128 7.11 -1.65 6.82
N VAL A 129 6.76 -0.55 6.13
CA VAL A 129 5.54 -0.44 5.31
C VAL A 129 5.48 -1.53 4.23
N HIS A 130 6.57 -1.72 3.49
CA HIS A 130 6.66 -2.73 2.42
C HIS A 130 6.51 -4.15 2.99
N GLY A 131 7.13 -4.44 4.14
CA GLY A 131 7.01 -5.70 4.85
C GLY A 131 5.57 -5.99 5.28
N LEU A 132 4.89 -4.99 5.86
CA LEU A 132 3.48 -5.12 6.26
C LEU A 132 2.55 -5.33 5.06
N ILE A 133 2.68 -4.52 4.00
CA ILE A 133 1.87 -4.68 2.78
C ILE A 133 2.10 -6.05 2.15
N ARG A 134 3.35 -6.51 2.08
CA ARG A 134 3.68 -7.83 1.56
C ARG A 134 3.01 -8.93 2.38
N ARG A 135 3.06 -8.84 3.71
CA ARG A 135 2.39 -9.79 4.60
C ARG A 135 0.87 -9.81 4.38
N LEU A 136 0.25 -8.64 4.30
CA LEU A 136 -1.19 -8.51 4.04
C LEU A 136 -1.57 -9.09 2.67
N CYS A 137 -0.77 -8.88 1.64
CA CYS A 137 -1.02 -9.49 0.33
C CYS A 137 -0.91 -11.02 0.38
N LEU A 138 0.08 -11.57 1.08
CA LEU A 138 0.30 -13.01 1.20
C LEU A 138 -0.81 -13.73 1.98
N GLU A 139 -1.24 -13.15 3.10
CA GLU A 139 -2.26 -13.73 3.97
C GLU A 139 -3.69 -13.39 3.50
N HIS A 140 -3.91 -12.21 2.93
CA HIS A 140 -5.23 -11.67 2.59
C HIS A 140 -5.28 -11.10 1.14
N PRO A 141 -5.03 -11.93 0.12
CA PRO A 141 -4.87 -11.45 -1.26
C PRO A 141 -6.10 -10.72 -1.80
N HIS A 142 -7.31 -11.19 -1.51
CA HIS A 142 -8.54 -10.55 -1.99
C HIS A 142 -8.78 -9.14 -1.43
N HIS A 143 -8.14 -8.79 -0.31
CA HIS A 143 -8.32 -7.49 0.35
C HIS A 143 -7.22 -6.49 -0.01
N SER A 144 -5.98 -6.97 -0.12
CA SER A 144 -4.81 -6.09 -0.25
C SER A 144 -4.24 -6.03 -1.67
N LEU A 145 -4.35 -7.12 -2.43
CA LEU A 145 -3.74 -7.20 -3.77
C LEU A 145 -4.43 -6.27 -4.76
N LEU A 146 -5.77 -6.15 -4.71
CA LEU A 146 -6.52 -5.21 -5.54
C LEU A 146 -6.10 -3.75 -5.30
N GLN A 147 -5.81 -3.40 -4.05
CA GLN A 147 -5.38 -2.04 -3.69
C GLN A 147 -3.97 -1.76 -4.25
N LEU A 148 -3.08 -2.75 -4.13
CA LEU A 148 -1.73 -2.66 -4.68
C LEU A 148 -1.73 -2.56 -6.21
N LEU A 149 -2.57 -3.36 -6.89
CA LEU A 149 -2.75 -3.31 -8.34
C LEU A 149 -3.35 -1.99 -8.82
N ALA A 150 -4.31 -1.44 -8.08
CA ALA A 150 -4.86 -0.11 -8.37
C ALA A 150 -3.76 0.97 -8.31
N LEU A 151 -2.87 0.88 -7.32
CA LEU A 151 -1.76 1.82 -7.18
C LEU A 151 -0.70 1.64 -8.28
N ALA A 152 -0.37 0.41 -8.65
CA ALA A 152 0.56 0.09 -9.74
C ALA A 152 0.04 0.55 -11.13
N ASN A 153 -1.29 0.60 -11.30
CA ASN A 153 -1.96 1.07 -12.51
C ASN A 153 -2.29 2.57 -12.50
N GLY A 154 -1.83 3.34 -11.50
CA GLY A 154 -2.14 4.77 -11.41
C GLY A 154 -1.67 5.62 -12.60
N GLU A 155 -0.69 5.14 -13.37
CA GLU A 155 -0.22 5.80 -14.60
C GLU A 155 -1.20 5.68 -15.76
N ASN A 156 -1.98 4.58 -15.81
CA ASN A 156 -2.86 4.22 -16.93
C ASN A 156 -4.14 5.07 -17.00
N VAL A 157 -4.30 6.05 -16.11
CA VAL A 157 -5.39 7.04 -16.20
C VAL A 157 -5.06 8.03 -17.31
N SER A 158 -5.47 7.70 -18.54
CA SER A 158 -5.53 8.66 -19.66
C SER A 158 -6.90 9.33 -19.70
N GLY A 159 -6.97 10.65 -19.87
CA GLY A 159 -8.23 11.40 -19.83
C GLY A 159 -8.04 12.79 -19.21
N GLY A 160 -8.18 13.85 -20.00
CA GLY A 160 -7.92 15.22 -19.55
C GLY A 160 -8.95 15.73 -18.53
N GLY A 161 -8.48 16.43 -17.48
CA GLY A 161 -9.35 17.14 -16.52
C GLY A 161 -8.70 17.44 -15.16
N ALA A 162 -9.32 18.33 -14.38
CA ALA A 162 -8.86 18.74 -13.05
C ALA A 162 -8.80 17.57 -12.04
N THR A 163 -9.72 16.60 -12.14
CA THR A 163 -9.74 15.38 -11.31
C THR A 163 -8.54 14.47 -11.61
N GLN A 164 -8.11 14.38 -12.88
CA GLN A 164 -6.93 13.61 -13.27
C GLN A 164 -5.64 14.26 -12.74
N ALA A 165 -5.53 15.58 -12.84
CA ALA A 165 -4.38 16.32 -12.29
C ALA A 165 -4.22 16.08 -10.78
N ARG A 166 -5.33 16.12 -10.02
CA ARG A 166 -5.34 15.79 -8.58
C ARG A 166 -4.97 14.33 -8.31
N PHE A 167 -5.44 13.39 -9.14
CA PHE A 167 -5.09 11.98 -9.00
C PHE A 167 -3.60 11.73 -9.25
N LYS A 168 -3.05 12.26 -10.35
CA LYS A 168 -1.61 12.18 -10.67
C LYS A 168 -0.72 12.88 -9.64
N GLN A 169 -1.21 13.95 -9.01
CA GLN A 169 -0.50 14.61 -7.92
C GLN A 169 -0.43 13.73 -6.65
N ASN A 170 -1.48 12.96 -6.36
CA ASN A 170 -1.54 12.09 -5.18
C ASN A 170 -0.83 10.74 -5.39
N VAL A 171 -0.76 10.27 -6.63
CA VAL A 171 -0.07 9.05 -7.06
C VAL A 171 1.21 9.44 -7.80
N SER A 172 2.27 9.67 -7.03
CA SER A 172 3.59 10.00 -7.59
C SER A 172 4.23 8.80 -8.28
N ALA A 173 5.18 9.07 -9.19
CA ALA A 173 5.91 8.02 -9.91
C ALA A 173 6.63 7.06 -8.94
N GLU A 174 7.12 7.53 -7.79
CA GLU A 174 7.78 6.67 -6.80
C GLU A 174 6.78 5.67 -6.18
N LYS A 175 5.54 6.07 -5.93
CA LYS A 175 4.49 5.18 -5.40
C LYS A 175 4.15 4.09 -6.40
N ILE A 176 4.04 4.44 -7.68
CA ILE A 176 3.75 3.50 -8.76
C ILE A 176 4.91 2.50 -8.88
N GLN A 177 6.15 2.98 -8.89
CA GLN A 177 7.34 2.13 -8.99
C GLN A 177 7.47 1.19 -7.79
N ALA A 178 7.23 1.70 -6.58
CA ALA A 178 7.26 0.87 -5.37
C ALA A 178 6.15 -0.20 -5.38
N ALA A 179 4.94 0.17 -5.81
CA ALA A 179 3.84 -0.78 -5.96
C ALA A 179 4.16 -1.88 -6.99
N ARG A 180 4.67 -1.51 -8.18
CA ARG A 180 5.12 -2.47 -9.20
C ARG A 180 6.21 -3.41 -8.65
N GLY A 181 7.19 -2.86 -7.92
CA GLY A 181 8.24 -3.66 -7.29
C GLY A 181 7.70 -4.68 -6.28
N LEU A 182 6.68 -4.32 -5.49
CA LEU A 182 6.01 -5.24 -4.57
C LEU A 182 5.24 -6.34 -5.31
N VAL A 183 4.51 -5.98 -6.37
CA VAL A 183 3.77 -6.95 -7.20
C VAL A 183 4.73 -7.96 -7.85
N ASP A 184 5.85 -7.48 -8.40
CA ASP A 184 6.89 -8.35 -8.97
C ASP A 184 7.54 -9.23 -7.90
N GLY A 185 7.70 -8.72 -6.69
CA GLY A 185 8.13 -9.49 -5.53
C GLY A 185 7.17 -10.64 -5.20
N LEU A 186 5.86 -10.42 -5.30
CA LEU A 186 4.84 -11.43 -5.06
C LEU A 186 4.81 -12.52 -6.14
N LYS A 187 5.11 -12.17 -7.41
CA LYS A 187 5.23 -13.15 -8.52
C LYS A 187 6.42 -14.09 -8.36
N LYS A 188 7.48 -13.64 -7.68
CA LYS A 188 8.72 -14.42 -7.44
C LYS A 188 8.66 -15.30 -6.18
N VAL A 189 7.54 -15.29 -5.45
CA VAL A 189 7.38 -16.12 -4.25
C VAL A 189 7.36 -17.59 -4.67
N ALA A 190 8.43 -18.31 -4.34
CA ALA A 190 8.55 -19.73 -4.66
C ALA A 190 7.59 -20.57 -3.80
N PRO A 191 7.01 -21.65 -4.36
CA PRO A 191 6.24 -22.59 -3.57
C PRO A 191 7.13 -23.26 -2.50
N PRO A 192 6.60 -23.55 -1.30
CA PRO A 192 7.35 -24.23 -0.26
C PRO A 192 7.81 -25.63 -0.72
N PRO A 193 8.98 -26.12 -0.26
CA PRO A 193 9.49 -27.44 -0.62
C PRO A 193 8.50 -28.57 -0.21
N PRO A 194 8.49 -29.70 -0.93
CA PRO A 194 7.49 -30.75 -0.75
C PRO A 194 7.50 -31.41 0.65
N SER A 195 8.60 -31.31 1.40
CA SER A 195 8.72 -31.87 2.75
C SER A 195 7.89 -31.14 3.81
N THR A 196 7.55 -29.86 3.61
CA THR A 196 6.70 -29.09 4.53
C THR A 196 5.23 -29.05 4.10
N ALA A 197 4.93 -29.30 2.81
CA ALA A 197 3.57 -29.36 2.30
C ALA A 197 2.79 -30.61 2.78
N ALA A 198 3.47 -31.73 3.06
CA ALA A 198 2.85 -32.96 3.52
C ALA A 198 2.63 -33.01 5.06
N ALA A 199 3.43 -32.27 5.84
CA ALA A 199 3.36 -32.30 7.31
C ALA A 199 2.27 -31.37 7.89
N VAL A 200 1.82 -30.38 7.11
CA VAL A 200 0.75 -29.46 7.52
C VAL A 200 -0.53 -29.89 6.82
N GLY A 201 -1.38 -30.64 7.52
CA GLY A 201 -2.73 -30.96 7.05
C GLY A 201 -3.40 -29.71 6.49
N GLY A 202 -3.93 -29.83 5.26
CA GLY A 202 -4.21 -28.71 4.36
C GLY A 202 -5.23 -27.67 4.86
N ALA A 203 -4.82 -26.75 5.71
CA ALA A 203 -5.66 -25.66 6.24
C ALA A 203 -4.87 -24.43 6.71
N GLY A 204 -3.77 -24.09 6.04
CA GLY A 204 -2.91 -22.98 6.47
C GLY A 204 -2.44 -22.05 5.35
N PRO A 205 -1.82 -20.91 5.70
CA PRO A 205 -1.33 -19.88 4.77
C PRO A 205 -0.35 -20.40 3.71
N ALA A 206 0.26 -21.57 3.95
CA ALA A 206 1.12 -22.28 2.99
C ALA A 206 0.42 -22.67 1.68
N ALA A 207 -0.90 -22.90 1.70
CA ALA A 207 -1.67 -23.20 0.48
C ALA A 207 -1.96 -21.95 -0.38
N SER A 208 -2.10 -20.77 0.25
CA SER A 208 -2.19 -19.49 -0.46
C SER A 208 -0.87 -19.16 -1.19
N LEU A 209 0.26 -19.49 -0.55
CA LEU A 209 1.61 -19.23 -1.05
C LEU A 209 1.96 -19.99 -2.35
N SER A 210 1.56 -21.25 -2.50
CA SER A 210 1.84 -22.05 -3.71
C SER A 210 1.08 -21.55 -4.95
N SER A 211 -0.01 -20.83 -4.71
CA SER A 211 -0.98 -20.38 -5.71
C SER A 211 -0.83 -18.87 -6.02
N MET A 212 0.05 -18.18 -5.30
CA MET A 212 0.16 -16.72 -5.29
C MET A 212 0.66 -16.13 -6.63
N PRO A 213 1.74 -16.62 -7.27
CA PRO A 213 2.19 -16.07 -8.55
C PRO A 213 1.13 -16.15 -9.66
N SER A 214 0.39 -17.27 -9.70
CA SER A 214 -0.74 -17.46 -10.63
C SER A 214 -1.90 -16.52 -10.32
N LEU A 215 -2.22 -16.30 -9.04
CA LEU A 215 -3.30 -15.40 -8.63
C LEU A 215 -2.99 -13.94 -9.00
N VAL A 216 -1.77 -13.48 -8.71
CA VAL A 216 -1.31 -12.13 -9.03
C VAL A 216 -1.37 -11.89 -10.53
N SER A 217 -0.86 -12.82 -11.33
CA SER A 217 -0.87 -12.73 -12.80
C SER A 217 -2.30 -12.71 -13.36
N ALA A 218 -3.21 -13.50 -12.78
CA ALA A 218 -4.61 -13.52 -13.18
C ALA A 218 -5.33 -12.20 -12.84
N LEU A 219 -5.09 -11.66 -11.63
CA LEU A 219 -5.67 -10.39 -11.20
C LEU A 219 -5.13 -9.19 -11.98
N GLU A 220 -3.85 -9.17 -12.34
CA GLU A 220 -3.28 -8.15 -13.24
C GLU A 220 -3.98 -8.14 -14.60
N ARG A 221 -4.06 -9.31 -15.27
CA ARG A 221 -4.72 -9.44 -16.58
C ARG A 221 -6.19 -9.03 -16.51
N LEU A 222 -6.86 -9.38 -15.43
CA LEU A 222 -8.24 -8.99 -15.19
C LEU A 222 -8.36 -7.48 -14.98
N ALA A 223 -7.49 -6.88 -14.16
CA ALA A 223 -7.46 -5.43 -13.92
C ALA A 223 -7.19 -4.65 -15.22
N GLU A 224 -6.23 -5.07 -16.03
CA GLU A 224 -5.95 -4.46 -17.34
C GLU A 224 -7.17 -4.52 -18.27
N ALA A 225 -7.84 -5.68 -18.35
CA ALA A 225 -9.03 -5.83 -19.18
C ALA A 225 -10.20 -4.95 -18.70
N TYR A 226 -10.35 -4.77 -17.37
CA TYR A 226 -11.32 -3.81 -16.80
C TYR A 226 -10.96 -2.36 -17.13
N ILE A 227 -9.68 -1.99 -17.03
CA ILE A 227 -9.19 -0.64 -17.40
C ILE A 227 -9.45 -0.38 -18.88
N ASP A 228 -9.07 -1.32 -19.75
CA ASP A 228 -9.26 -1.20 -21.18
C ASP A 228 -10.72 -1.00 -21.55
N LEU A 229 -11.61 -1.75 -20.91
CA LEU A 229 -13.05 -1.63 -21.10
C LEU A 229 -13.61 -0.29 -20.61
N ALA A 230 -13.14 0.20 -19.46
CA ALA A 230 -13.53 1.52 -18.96
C ALA A 230 -13.06 2.66 -19.89
N MET A 231 -11.88 2.50 -20.49
CA MET A 231 -11.28 3.48 -21.40
C MET A 231 -11.90 3.49 -22.82
N VAL A 232 -12.75 2.50 -23.16
CA VAL A 232 -13.52 2.52 -24.42
C VAL A 232 -14.39 3.77 -24.52
N GLY A 233 -14.90 4.28 -23.40
CA GLY A 233 -15.68 5.53 -23.38
C GLY A 233 -14.85 6.82 -23.56
N GLY A 234 -13.53 6.77 -23.36
CA GLY A 234 -12.63 7.93 -23.42
C GLY A 234 -11.75 8.01 -24.67
N THR A 235 -11.61 6.91 -25.40
CA THR A 235 -10.92 6.88 -26.70
C THR A 235 -11.92 7.11 -27.83
N ALA A 236 -11.46 7.49 -29.02
CA ALA A 236 -12.27 7.77 -30.22
C ALA A 236 -13.14 6.60 -30.74
N VAL A 237 -13.37 5.56 -29.94
CA VAL A 237 -14.48 4.61 -30.10
C VAL A 237 -15.76 5.34 -29.70
N ASN A 238 -16.23 6.17 -30.64
CA ASN A 238 -17.51 6.87 -30.63
C ASN A 238 -18.57 6.14 -29.80
N THR A 239 -18.81 6.59 -28.56
CA THR A 239 -19.95 6.12 -27.76
C THR A 239 -21.26 6.33 -28.51
N THR A 240 -21.28 7.30 -29.41
CA THR A 240 -22.33 7.54 -30.42
C THR A 240 -22.63 6.32 -31.31
N LYS A 241 -21.66 5.44 -31.61
CA LYS A 241 -21.91 4.14 -32.29
C LYS A 241 -22.72 3.17 -31.44
N PHE A 242 -22.60 3.27 -30.12
CA PHE A 242 -23.34 2.45 -29.18
C PHE A 242 -24.75 3.01 -28.92
N HIS A 243 -24.91 4.33 -28.90
CA HIS A 243 -26.23 4.98 -28.83
C HIS A 243 -27.06 4.82 -30.13
N THR A 244 -26.41 4.63 -31.29
CA THR A 244 -27.09 4.47 -32.59
C THR A 244 -27.56 3.04 -32.89
N LYS A 245 -27.01 2.02 -32.19
CA LYS A 245 -27.54 0.64 -32.28
C LYS A 245 -28.85 0.54 -31.49
N LYS A 246 -29.98 0.46 -32.19
CA LYS A 246 -31.35 0.26 -31.64
C LYS A 246 -31.51 -0.94 -30.69
N THR A 247 -30.53 -1.84 -30.59
CA THR A 247 -30.62 -3.09 -29.83
C THR A 247 -30.21 -2.98 -28.37
N GLY A 248 -29.61 -1.88 -27.91
CA GLY A 248 -29.26 -1.67 -26.47
C GLY A 248 -28.26 -2.67 -25.85
N VAL A 249 -27.80 -3.65 -26.63
CA VAL A 249 -26.92 -4.76 -26.21
C VAL A 249 -25.65 -4.72 -27.05
N ILE A 250 -24.50 -4.56 -26.38
CA ILE A 250 -23.16 -4.45 -26.97
C ILE A 250 -22.38 -5.70 -26.58
N THR A 251 -21.63 -6.29 -27.51
CA THR A 251 -20.79 -7.45 -27.17
C THR A 251 -19.41 -7.01 -26.69
N PHE A 252 -18.80 -7.75 -25.77
CA PHE A 252 -17.45 -7.42 -25.28
C PHE A 252 -16.40 -7.45 -26.40
N ALA A 253 -16.56 -8.29 -27.41
CA ALA A 253 -15.68 -8.36 -28.57
C ALA A 253 -15.68 -7.07 -29.41
N GLU A 254 -16.80 -6.32 -29.41
CA GLU A 254 -16.92 -5.03 -30.10
C GLU A 254 -16.34 -3.86 -29.29
N ALA A 255 -16.38 -3.97 -27.96
CA ALA A 255 -15.91 -2.92 -27.06
C ALA A 255 -14.39 -2.98 -26.84
N VAL A 256 -13.80 -4.17 -26.78
CA VAL A 256 -12.38 -4.35 -26.49
C VAL A 256 -11.51 -3.91 -27.68
N PRO A 257 -10.40 -3.16 -27.46
CA PRO A 257 -9.48 -2.78 -28.54
C PRO A 257 -8.97 -3.97 -29.35
N LYS A 258 -8.81 -3.79 -30.67
CA LYS A 258 -8.33 -4.85 -31.57
C LYS A 258 -7.00 -5.43 -31.07
N GLY A 259 -6.95 -6.76 -30.89
CA GLY A 259 -5.75 -7.49 -30.45
C GLY A 259 -5.68 -7.74 -28.94
N LYS A 260 -6.57 -7.16 -28.12
CA LYS A 260 -6.64 -7.43 -26.68
C LYS A 260 -7.64 -8.55 -26.35
N PRO A 261 -7.38 -9.37 -25.31
CA PRO A 261 -8.30 -10.42 -24.89
C PRO A 261 -9.59 -9.84 -24.27
N THR A 262 -10.72 -10.51 -24.48
CA THR A 262 -11.97 -10.19 -23.77
C THR A 262 -11.87 -10.63 -22.30
N LEU A 263 -12.70 -10.07 -21.42
CA LEU A 263 -12.75 -10.45 -19.99
C LEU A 263 -12.87 -11.97 -19.79
N ASP A 264 -13.75 -12.62 -20.55
CA ASP A 264 -13.94 -14.07 -20.48
C ASP A 264 -12.69 -14.84 -20.96
N ARG A 265 -11.96 -14.31 -21.95
CA ARG A 265 -10.69 -14.89 -22.40
C ARG A 265 -9.59 -14.70 -21.34
N CYS A 266 -9.55 -13.57 -20.63
CA CYS A 266 -8.61 -13.36 -19.52
C CYS A 266 -8.81 -14.38 -18.39
N LEU A 267 -10.05 -14.81 -18.13
CA LEU A 267 -10.36 -15.88 -17.17
C LEU A 267 -9.97 -17.28 -17.70
N ARG A 268 -10.02 -17.50 -19.02
CA ARG A 268 -9.73 -18.79 -19.66
C ARG A 268 -8.25 -19.03 -19.98
N ASP A 269 -7.47 -17.98 -20.25
CA ASP A 269 -6.02 -18.04 -20.48
C ASP A 269 -5.31 -18.30 -19.13
N ARG A 270 -5.45 -19.56 -18.69
CA ARG A 270 -4.99 -20.12 -17.43
C ARG A 270 -3.52 -20.51 -17.52
N GLY A 271 -2.64 -19.59 -17.13
CA GLY A 271 -1.28 -19.93 -16.69
C GLY A 271 -0.20 -20.08 -17.76
N SER A 272 -0.48 -19.99 -19.07
CA SER A 272 0.61 -19.87 -20.04
C SER A 272 0.99 -18.40 -20.21
N GLY A 273 2.21 -18.04 -19.81
CA GLY A 273 2.88 -16.81 -20.21
C GLY A 273 3.20 -16.75 -21.71
N LEU A 274 2.29 -17.19 -22.58
CA LEU A 274 2.46 -17.12 -24.02
C LEU A 274 1.89 -15.79 -24.50
N ALA A 275 2.82 -14.93 -24.94
CA ALA A 275 2.55 -13.74 -25.71
C ALA A 275 1.50 -14.02 -26.80
N ALA A 276 0.61 -13.05 -26.99
CA ALA A 276 -0.39 -13.06 -28.04
C ALA A 276 0.27 -13.28 -29.41
N GLY A 277 0.21 -14.51 -29.95
CA GLY A 277 0.79 -14.78 -31.26
C GLY A 277 0.78 -16.24 -31.74
N SER A 278 0.82 -17.25 -30.87
CA SER A 278 0.91 -18.65 -31.33
C SER A 278 -0.41 -19.41 -31.21
N ARG A 279 -1.02 -19.72 -32.36
CA ARG A 279 -2.11 -20.71 -32.48
C ARG A 279 -1.50 -22.12 -32.39
N GLY A 280 -1.14 -22.55 -31.18
CA GLY A 280 -0.75 -23.92 -30.89
C GLY A 280 -1.94 -24.74 -30.40
N ARG A 281 -2.40 -25.69 -31.22
CA ARG A 281 -3.36 -26.74 -30.84
C ARG A 281 -2.61 -27.74 -29.93
N GLY A 282 -2.50 -27.42 -28.64
CA GLY A 282 -1.86 -28.26 -27.63
C GLY A 282 -2.90 -29.02 -26.80
N SER A 283 -2.76 -30.34 -26.77
CA SER A 283 -3.54 -31.28 -25.98
C SER A 283 -3.53 -30.96 -24.48
N SER A 284 -4.70 -31.07 -23.88
CA SER A 284 -4.94 -30.96 -22.44
C SER A 284 -4.34 -32.16 -21.72
N GLU A 285 -3.09 -32.08 -21.29
CA GLU A 285 -2.56 -32.91 -20.20
C GLU A 285 -2.48 -32.07 -18.93
N SER A 286 -3.41 -32.38 -18.02
CA SER A 286 -3.54 -31.81 -16.70
C SER A 286 -2.43 -32.33 -15.78
N ILE A 287 -1.38 -31.53 -15.57
CA ILE A 287 -0.56 -31.65 -14.38
C ILE A 287 -1.24 -30.84 -13.28
N GLY A 288 -1.66 -31.53 -12.22
CA GLY A 288 -2.56 -31.10 -11.14
C GLY A 288 -2.06 -29.96 -10.24
N GLY A 289 -1.79 -28.78 -10.82
CA GLY A 289 -1.80 -27.52 -10.09
C GLY A 289 -3.23 -27.01 -9.96
N GLY A 290 -3.76 -26.94 -8.74
CA GLY A 290 -5.10 -26.43 -8.46
C GLY A 290 -5.38 -25.10 -9.17
N ARG A 291 -6.53 -25.02 -9.85
CA ARG A 291 -6.96 -23.86 -10.65
C ARG A 291 -7.18 -22.65 -9.75
N VAL A 292 -6.28 -21.67 -9.79
CA VAL A 292 -6.42 -20.45 -8.98
C VAL A 292 -7.22 -19.42 -9.76
N MET A 293 -8.49 -19.25 -9.42
CA MET A 293 -9.34 -18.22 -10.01
C MET A 293 -9.39 -16.98 -9.10
N PRO A 294 -9.35 -15.77 -9.65
CA PRO A 294 -9.62 -14.57 -8.88
C PRO A 294 -11.07 -14.61 -8.35
N GLY A 295 -11.24 -14.22 -7.08
CA GLY A 295 -12.55 -14.03 -6.47
C GLY A 295 -13.32 -12.88 -7.12
N VAL A 296 -14.62 -12.82 -6.88
CA VAL A 296 -15.47 -11.72 -7.38
C VAL A 296 -14.98 -10.38 -6.81
N VAL A 297 -14.40 -9.53 -7.65
CA VAL A 297 -13.80 -8.23 -7.26
C VAL A 297 -14.80 -7.31 -6.54
N THR A 298 -16.06 -7.33 -6.96
CA THR A 298 -17.13 -6.49 -6.39
C THR A 298 -17.75 -7.04 -5.10
N ARG A 299 -17.41 -8.28 -4.73
CA ARG A 299 -17.90 -8.93 -3.51
C ARG A 299 -16.70 -9.55 -2.77
N PRO A 300 -15.87 -8.72 -2.11
CA PRO A 300 -14.76 -9.24 -1.32
C PRO A 300 -15.30 -10.18 -0.23
N PRO A 301 -14.62 -11.31 0.04
CA PRO A 301 -15.00 -12.22 1.12
C PRO A 301 -14.94 -11.50 2.48
N ALA A 302 -15.58 -12.06 3.51
CA ALA A 302 -15.35 -11.56 4.87
C ALA A 302 -13.88 -11.76 5.26
N VAL A 303 -13.32 -10.83 6.05
CA VAL A 303 -11.96 -10.99 6.58
C VAL A 303 -11.93 -12.19 7.51
N ARG A 304 -11.00 -13.12 7.28
CA ARG A 304 -10.90 -14.36 8.07
C ARG A 304 -9.59 -14.43 8.84
N ALA A 305 -9.66 -14.87 10.09
CA ALA A 305 -8.49 -14.98 10.96
C ALA A 305 -7.55 -16.14 10.58
N ASP A 306 -8.08 -17.17 9.90
CA ASP A 306 -7.32 -18.34 9.41
C ASP A 306 -6.59 -18.08 8.07
N ALA A 307 -6.79 -16.91 7.46
CA ALA A 307 -6.26 -16.57 6.15
C ALA A 307 -6.63 -17.57 5.03
N ASP A 308 -7.68 -18.38 5.22
CA ASP A 308 -8.10 -19.38 4.25
C ASP A 308 -9.29 -18.88 3.42
N TYR A 309 -9.01 -18.57 2.16
CA TYR A 309 -9.99 -18.01 1.23
C TYR A 309 -10.47 -18.99 0.17
N ARG A 310 -10.16 -20.29 0.28
CA ARG A 310 -10.47 -21.30 -0.75
C ARG A 310 -11.97 -21.48 -1.05
N GLY A 311 -12.85 -21.11 -0.12
CA GLY A 311 -14.32 -21.11 -0.32
C GLY A 311 -14.89 -19.79 -0.84
N THR A 312 -14.05 -18.84 -1.26
CA THR A 312 -14.52 -17.56 -1.80
C THR A 312 -15.14 -17.79 -3.17
N PRO A 313 -16.35 -17.24 -3.46
CA PRO A 313 -16.95 -17.35 -4.77
C PRO A 313 -16.02 -16.81 -5.85
N THR A 314 -15.77 -17.62 -6.87
CA THR A 314 -14.92 -17.24 -8.01
C THR A 314 -15.77 -16.93 -9.22
N ILE A 315 -15.24 -16.10 -10.13
CA ILE A 315 -15.94 -15.77 -11.37
C ILE A 315 -15.84 -16.96 -12.32
N ALA A 316 -16.95 -17.60 -12.66
CA ALA A 316 -16.98 -18.72 -13.61
C ALA A 316 -16.83 -18.26 -15.07
N GLY A 317 -17.34 -17.07 -15.38
CA GLY A 317 -17.25 -16.45 -16.70
C GLY A 317 -18.00 -15.12 -16.76
N PHE A 318 -17.87 -14.41 -17.86
CA PHE A 318 -18.64 -13.19 -18.12
C PHE A 318 -19.72 -13.44 -19.17
N GLN A 319 -20.83 -12.69 -19.10
CA GLN A 319 -21.74 -12.64 -20.23
C GLN A 319 -21.01 -12.12 -21.48
N ASN A 320 -21.46 -12.53 -22.67
CA ASN A 320 -20.84 -12.06 -23.92
C ASN A 320 -21.24 -10.63 -24.30
N SER A 321 -22.21 -10.06 -23.59
CA SER A 321 -22.76 -8.74 -23.86
C SER A 321 -23.07 -7.95 -22.60
N PHE A 322 -23.11 -6.63 -22.74
CA PHE A 322 -23.48 -5.67 -21.69
C PHE A 322 -24.35 -4.55 -22.28
N SER A 323 -25.05 -3.82 -21.42
CA SER A 323 -25.86 -2.66 -21.80
C SER A 323 -25.27 -1.37 -21.20
N ILE A 324 -25.46 -0.25 -21.92
CA ILE A 324 -25.07 1.09 -21.47
C ILE A 324 -26.36 1.86 -21.18
N THR A 325 -26.51 2.42 -19.98
CA THR A 325 -27.64 3.26 -19.63
C THR A 325 -27.36 4.73 -19.90
N ASP A 326 -28.26 5.39 -20.63
CA ASP A 326 -28.15 6.76 -21.14
C ASP A 326 -28.38 7.89 -20.11
N ARG A 327 -28.42 7.59 -18.81
CA ARG A 327 -28.67 8.60 -17.78
C ARG A 327 -27.38 9.22 -17.27
N PHE A 328 -26.82 10.18 -18.01
CA PHE A 328 -25.88 11.25 -17.56
C PHE A 328 -24.76 10.87 -16.56
N SER A 329 -24.44 9.59 -16.41
CA SER A 329 -23.43 9.04 -15.51
C SER A 329 -22.88 7.78 -16.19
N LEU A 330 -21.61 7.85 -16.54
CA LEU A 330 -20.85 6.86 -17.29
C LEU A 330 -20.65 5.56 -16.48
N PHE A 331 -21.69 4.74 -16.30
CA PHE A 331 -21.54 3.43 -15.67
C PHE A 331 -22.26 2.33 -16.45
N PRO A 332 -21.56 1.57 -17.31
CA PRO A 332 -22.08 0.31 -17.84
C PRO A 332 -22.20 -0.74 -16.73
N PHE A 333 -23.30 -1.51 -16.74
CA PHE A 333 -23.48 -2.67 -15.84
C PHE A 333 -22.86 -3.92 -16.47
N PHE A 334 -22.03 -4.63 -15.70
CA PHE A 334 -21.44 -5.90 -16.12
C PHE A 334 -22.03 -7.05 -15.31
N PHE A 335 -22.59 -8.04 -16.00
CA PHE A 335 -23.10 -9.27 -15.39
C PHE A 335 -22.07 -10.39 -15.57
N ALA A 336 -21.53 -10.87 -14.46
CA ALA A 336 -20.74 -12.10 -14.40
C ALA A 336 -21.66 -13.31 -14.17
N PHE A 337 -21.36 -14.45 -14.79
CA PHE A 337 -22.05 -15.72 -14.55
C PHE A 337 -21.42 -16.47 -13.37
N GLY A 338 -22.28 -17.06 -12.54
CA GLY A 338 -21.97 -18.20 -11.67
C GLY A 338 -21.18 -17.88 -10.41
N MET A 339 -21.82 -18.02 -9.25
CA MET A 339 -21.12 -18.41 -8.01
C MET A 339 -20.87 -19.91 -8.12
N VAL A 340 -19.59 -20.31 -8.19
CA VAL A 340 -19.15 -21.66 -7.86
C VAL A 340 -18.40 -21.58 -6.55
#